data_AF-A0A933GM42-F1
#
_entry.id   AF-A0A933GM42-F1
#
_cell.length_a   1.000
_cell.length_b   1.000
_cell.length_c   1.000
_cell.angle_alpha   90.00
_cell.angle_beta   90.00
_cell.angle_gamma   90.00
#
_symmetry.space_group_name_H-M   'P 1'
#
loop_
_entity.id
_entity.type
_entity.pdbx_description
1 polymer ?
#
loop_
_entity_poly.entity_id
_entity_poly.type
_entity_poly.pdbx_seq_one_letter_code
_entity_poly.pdbx_strand_id
1 'polypeptide(L)' 'MQIKFSRHAKRRAGLYNIPESTILEILEGTEISTSTDEIIQKVEGFKYPLKIVITREDDIITIITNYPLKKGQKL' A
#
# COMPACT_ATOMS: atom_id res chain seq x y z
N MET A 1 5.12 -6.38 15.14
CA MET A 1 4.77 -5.61 13.94
C MET A 1 3.44 -4.88 14.14
N GLN A 2 3.45 -3.55 14.12
CA GLN A 2 2.26 -2.70 14.16
C GLN A 2 2.10 -2.00 12.82
N ILE A 3 0.90 -2.04 12.22
CA ILE A 3 0.61 -1.35 10.96
C ILE A 3 -0.19 -0.08 11.25
N LYS A 4 0.26 1.05 10.72
CA LYS A 4 -0.40 2.36 10.84
C LYS A 4 -0.72 2.92 9.46
N PHE A 5 -1.95 3.39 9.28
CA PHE A 5 -2.34 4.12 8.08
C PHE A 5 -2.17 5.62 8.32
N SER A 6 -1.37 6.27 7.47
CA SER A 6 -1.32 7.74 7.45
C SER A 6 -2.70 8.31 7.06
N ARG A 7 -2.94 9.59 7.41
CA ARG A 7 -4.14 10.30 6.94
C ARG A 7 -4.28 10.24 5.42
N HIS A 8 -3.17 10.38 4.70
CA HIS A 8 -3.16 10.35 3.25
C HIS A 8 -3.55 8.96 2.73
N ALA A 9 -2.99 7.89 3.29
CA ALA A 9 -3.34 6.52 2.95
C ALA A 9 -4.83 6.22 3.17
N LYS A 10 -5.40 6.62 4.32
CA LYS A 10 -6.84 6.46 4.60
C LYS A 10 -7.71 7.18 3.57
N ARG A 11 -7.35 8.42 3.24
CA ARG A 11 -8.08 9.21 2.23
C ARG A 11 -8.03 8.54 0.85
N ARG A 12 -6.88 8.01 0.45
CA ARG A 12 -6.70 7.37 -0.85
C ARG A 12 -7.44 6.03 -0.93
N ALA A 13 -7.41 5.25 0.14
CA ALA A 13 -8.15 4.00 0.24
C ALA A 13 -9.65 4.24 0.02
N GLY A 14 -10.22 5.24 0.70
CA GLY A 14 -11.62 5.65 0.48
C GLY A 14 -11.90 6.15 -0.95
N LEU A 15 -10.99 6.95 -1.53
CA LEU A 15 -11.16 7.47 -2.89
C LEU A 15 -11.26 6.37 -3.97
N TYR A 16 -10.52 5.27 -3.80
CA TYR A 16 -10.49 4.17 -4.76
C TYR A 16 -11.23 2.92 -4.31
N ASN A 17 -11.96 2.99 -3.20
CA ASN A 17 -12.63 1.85 -2.58
C ASN A 17 -11.65 0.66 -2.38
N ILE A 18 -10.43 0.96 -1.90
CA ILE A 18 -9.45 -0.07 -1.53
C ILE A 18 -9.74 -0.48 -0.10
N PRO A 19 -10.17 -1.74 0.16
CA PRO A 19 -10.36 -2.22 1.52
C PRO A 19 -9.03 -2.22 2.28
N GLU A 20 -9.05 -1.83 3.56
CA GLU A 20 -7.84 -1.93 4.39
C GLU A 20 -7.33 -3.38 4.48
N SER A 21 -8.23 -4.37 4.49
CA SER A 21 -7.88 -5.81 4.48
C SER A 21 -7.02 -6.20 3.28
N THR A 22 -7.35 -5.71 2.08
CA THR A 22 -6.55 -5.95 0.87
C THR A 22 -5.12 -5.44 1.02
N ILE A 23 -4.94 -4.29 1.68
CA ILE A 23 -3.59 -3.74 1.92
C ILE A 23 -2.84 -4.59 2.94
N LEU A 24 -3.51 -5.07 3.99
CA LEU A 24 -2.91 -5.94 5.00
C LEU A 24 -2.48 -7.29 4.40
N GLU A 25 -3.32 -7.93 3.59
CA GLU A 25 -3.02 -9.18 2.89
C GLU A 25 -1.77 -9.05 2.00
N ILE A 26 -1.63 -7.93 1.29
CA ILE A 26 -0.45 -7.66 0.46
C ILE A 26 0.81 -7.54 1.33
N LEU A 27 0.72 -6.86 2.48
CA LEU A 27 1.85 -6.67 3.38
C LEU A 27 2.27 -7.98 4.07
N GLU A 28 1.34 -8.86 4.40
CA GLU A 28 1.65 -10.18 4.97
C GLU A 28 2.43 -11.08 4.01
N GLY A 29 2.17 -10.96 2.71
CA GLY A 29 2.85 -11.73 1.66
C GLY A 29 4.15 -11.11 1.13
N THR A 30 4.57 -9.95 1.63
CA THR A 30 5.72 -9.21 1.09
C THR A 30 6.84 -9.12 2.12
N GLU A 31 8.08 -9.44 1.72
CA GLU A 31 9.25 -9.16 2.56
C GLU A 31 9.53 -7.65 2.55
N ILE A 32 9.44 -7.03 3.73
CA ILE A 32 9.60 -5.58 3.91
C ILE A 32 10.96 -5.29 4.56
N SER A 33 11.78 -4.51 3.88
CA SER A 33 13.10 -4.08 4.34
C SER A 33 13.01 -3.02 5.45
N THR A 34 14.14 -2.68 6.06
CA THR A 34 14.23 -1.67 7.13
C THR A 34 14.21 -0.23 6.60
N SER A 35 13.46 0.05 5.53
CA SER A 35 13.46 1.38 4.89
C SER A 35 12.11 1.73 4.23
N THR A 36 12.11 2.74 3.36
CA THR A 36 10.94 3.09 2.55
C THR A 36 10.86 2.14 1.35
N ASP A 37 9.80 1.35 1.31
CA ASP A 37 9.58 0.37 0.25
C ASP A 37 8.34 0.74 -0.59
N GLU A 38 8.43 0.47 -1.88
CA GLU A 38 7.30 0.53 -2.81
C GLU A 38 6.88 -0.88 -3.20
N ILE A 39 5.60 -1.19 -2.97
CA ILE A 39 5.02 -2.48 -3.28
C ILE A 39 4.02 -2.30 -4.40
N ILE A 40 4.16 -3.08 -5.48
CA ILE A 40 3.25 -3.06 -6.62
C ILE A 40 2.68 -4.45 -6.80
N GLN A 41 1.38 -4.61 -6.54
CA GLN A 41 0.72 -5.90 -6.56
C GLN A 41 -0.53 -5.86 -7.44
N LYS A 42 -0.72 -6.90 -8.26
CA LYS A 42 -2.00 -7.13 -8.95
C LYS A 42 -2.99 -7.72 -7.97
N VAL A 43 -4.16 -7.10 -7.89
CA VAL A 43 -5.26 -7.51 -7.01
C VAL A 43 -6.50 -7.73 -7.86
N GLU A 44 -7.19 -8.84 -7.63
CA GLU A 44 -8.46 -9.12 -8.30
C GLU A 44 -9.51 -8.03 -7.99
N GLY A 45 -10.36 -7.72 -8.96
CA GLY A 45 -11.34 -6.62 -8.84
C GLY A 45 -10.79 -5.22 -9.14
N PHE A 46 -9.46 -5.04 -9.20
CA PHE A 46 -8.85 -3.77 -9.62
C PHE A 46 -8.37 -3.83 -11.07
N LYS A 47 -8.75 -2.81 -11.86
CA LYS A 47 -8.32 -2.68 -13.27
C LYS A 47 -6.79 -2.49 -13.43
N TYR A 48 -6.15 -1.92 -12.42
CA TYR A 48 -4.72 -1.62 -12.42
C TYR A 48 -4.07 -2.21 -11.16
N PRO A 49 -2.77 -2.55 -11.19
CA PRO A 49 -2.05 -2.94 -9.99
C PRO A 49 -2.15 -1.86 -8.91
N LEU A 50 -2.22 -2.26 -7.65
CA LEU A 50 -2.14 -1.34 -6.53
C LEU A 50 -0.68 -1.05 -6.25
N LYS A 51 -0.33 0.24 -6.16
CA LYS A 51 0.93 0.72 -5.60
C LYS A 51 0.69 1.12 -4.15
N ILE A 52 1.49 0.58 -3.24
CA ILE A 52 1.49 0.88 -1.81
C ILE A 52 2.90 1.38 -1.47
N VAL A 53 2.98 2.53 -0.83
CA VAL A 53 4.26 3.06 -0.32
C VAL A 53 4.22 2.99 1.19
N ILE A 54 5.22 2.36 1.76
CA ILE A 54 5.37 2.19 3.20
C ILE A 54 6.70 2.75 3.66
N THR A 55 6.79 3.06 4.93
CA THR A 55 8.06 3.22 5.64
C THR A 55 8.05 2.33 6.87
N ARG A 56 9.20 1.72 7.17
CA ARG A 56 9.39 0.91 8.37
C ARG A 56 10.37 1.61 9.31
N GLU A 57 9.90 1.90 10.50
CA GLU A 57 10.72 2.35 11.63
C GLU A 57 10.55 1.33 12.76
N ASP A 58 11.63 0.64 13.12
CA ASP A 58 11.63 -0.47 14.06
C ASP A 58 10.57 -1.55 13.70
N ASP A 59 9.59 -1.74 14.58
CA ASP A 59 8.48 -2.68 14.45
C ASP A 59 7.20 -2.05 13.91
N ILE A 60 7.26 -0.78 13.48
CA ILE A 60 6.12 -0.01 12.99
C ILE A 60 6.22 0.16 11.47
N ILE A 61 5.23 -0.35 10.76
CA ILE A 61 5.04 -0.10 9.34
C ILE A 61 4.01 1.00 9.19
N THR A 62 4.40 2.12 8.60
CA THR A 62 3.50 3.22 8.27
C THR A 62 3.21 3.22 6.79
N ILE A 63 1.93 3.05 6.44
CA ILE A 63 1.42 3.16 5.08
C ILE A 63 1.30 4.65 4.75
N ILE A 64 2.16 5.12 3.85
CA ILE A 64 2.22 6.52 3.42
C ILE A 64 1.10 6.80 2.41
N THR A 65 0.99 5.96 1.37
CA THR A 65 -0.06 6.07 0.34
C THR A 65 -0.40 4.71 -0.26
N ASN A 66 -1.59 4.60 -0.84
CA ASN A 66 -2.03 3.45 -1.63
C ASN A 66 -2.87 3.96 -2.80
N TYR A 67 -2.73 3.37 -4.00
CA TYR A 67 -3.56 3.71 -5.15
C TYR A 67 -3.40 2.76 -6.33
N PRO A 68 -4.40 2.66 -7.24
CA PRO A 68 -4.23 1.95 -8.50
C PRO A 68 -3.27 2.70 -9.44
N LEU A 69 -2.22 2.03 -9.91
CA LEU A 69 -1.21 2.55 -10.82
C LEU A 69 -1.78 2.65 -12.25
N LYS A 70 -2.49 3.75 -12.55
CA LYS A 70 -3.08 3.98 -13.88
C LYS A 70 -2.00 4.09 -14.96
N LYS A 71 -2.33 3.59 -16.16
CA LYS A 71 -1.51 3.72 -17.38
C LYS A 71 -1.11 5.19 -17.59
N GLY A 72 0.20 5.47 -17.60
CA GLY A 72 0.76 6.83 -17.78
C GLY A 72 1.51 7.38 -16.56
N GLN A 73 1.38 6.77 -15.38
CA GLN A 73 2.30 7.05 -14.26
C GLN A 73 3.56 6.20 -14.44
N LYS A 74 4.73 6.84 -14.54
CA LYS A 74 6.02 6.13 -14.65
C LYS A 74 6.25 5.31 -13.38
N LEU A 75 6.75 4.08 -13.58
CA LEU A 75 7.38 3.26 -12.56
C LEU A 75 8.68 3.92 -12.12
#